data_AF-A0A535QKF7-F1
#
_entry.id   AF-A0A535QKF7-F1
#
_cell.length_a   1.000
_cell.length_b   1.000
_cell.length_c   1.000
_cell.angle_alpha   90.00
_cell.angle_beta   90.00
_cell.angle_gamma   90.00
#
_symmetry.space_group_name_H-M   'P 1'
#
loop_
_entity.id
_entity.type
_entity.pdbx_description
1 polymer ?
#
loop_
_entity_poly.entity_id
_entity_poly.type
_entity_poly.pdbx_seq_one_letter_code
_entity_poly.pdbx_strand_id
1 'polypeptide(L)'
;NAFVIGFARRFATYKRATLIFRDPERLARILNHADRPVQIVFAGKAHPADEAGKALIEQVYRFSRSDQFRGKVVFLENYDIEMARYLVSGTDLWLNNPVRPHEASGTSGQKAALNGQPNCSILDGWWAEGYNGKNGWAIGEEREYHDPEAQAEADSLSLYRVLEEQIIPAYYDRGPDGLPHRWIATMKEAIRTCAPAFSMRRMVKEYTTRFYVPDIRAGIEMEESRYEKARVLARWKERVRQNWPKLELFIEGRREGQLSLGEGLDVTAWVRTDGLHKEDLAVELVYGEARDDLILPDQTIPMNYIKKESDGSMRYAVHLRPSETGSVGYGVRVLPTHPALPRKYDMGLVRWA
;
A
#
# COMPACT_ATOMS: atom_id res chain seq x y z
N ASN A 1 36.26 0.30 0.91
CA ASN A 1 35.00 -0.47 0.98
C ASN A 1 34.08 0.01 -0.13
N ALA A 2 33.40 -0.88 -0.84
CA ALA A 2 32.45 -0.52 -1.89
C ALA A 2 31.02 -0.49 -1.33
N PHE A 3 30.18 0.42 -1.81
CA PHE A 3 28.77 0.47 -1.49
C PHE A 3 28.03 -0.64 -2.23
N VAL A 4 27.31 -1.51 -1.51
CA VAL A 4 26.68 -2.71 -2.08
C VAL A 4 25.16 -2.56 -2.11
N ILE A 5 24.59 -2.60 -3.32
CA ILE A 5 23.15 -2.61 -3.55
C ILE A 5 22.69 -4.06 -3.70
N GLY A 6 21.74 -4.49 -2.87
CA GLY A 6 21.11 -5.80 -2.96
C GLY A 6 19.82 -5.78 -3.77
N PHE A 7 19.68 -6.73 -4.70
CA PHE A 7 18.43 -7.05 -5.39
C PHE A 7 18.20 -8.56 -5.32
N ALA A 8 17.36 -9.02 -4.40
CA ALA A 8 17.07 -10.45 -4.27
C ALA A 8 15.59 -10.78 -4.20
N ARG A 9 15.07 -11.48 -5.21
CA ARG A 9 13.68 -11.92 -5.30
C ARG A 9 13.45 -12.87 -6.46
N ARG A 10 12.29 -13.55 -6.49
CA ARG A 10 11.82 -14.25 -7.70
C ARG A 10 11.85 -13.30 -8.89
N PHE A 11 12.41 -13.73 -10.02
CA PHE A 11 12.39 -12.99 -11.28
C PHE A 11 11.02 -13.13 -11.95
N ALA A 12 10.41 -12.00 -12.27
CA ALA A 12 9.14 -11.85 -12.96
C ALA A 12 9.13 -10.48 -13.65
N THR A 13 8.42 -10.35 -14.76
CA THR A 13 8.40 -9.13 -15.60
C THR A 13 8.03 -7.88 -14.82
N TYR A 14 6.97 -7.95 -14.01
CA TYR A 14 6.50 -6.81 -13.21
C TYR A 14 7.51 -6.33 -12.15
N LYS A 15 8.52 -7.13 -11.78
CA LYS A 15 9.55 -6.73 -10.79
C LYS A 15 10.72 -5.96 -11.39
N ARG A 16 10.80 -5.90 -12.73
CA ARG A 16 11.74 -5.09 -13.51
C ARG A 16 13.19 -5.18 -13.06
N ALA A 17 13.71 -6.40 -12.89
CA ALA A 17 15.12 -6.63 -12.52
C ALA A 17 16.12 -5.95 -13.47
N THR A 18 15.72 -5.69 -14.71
CA THR A 18 16.56 -5.08 -15.75
C THR A 18 16.40 -3.57 -15.89
N LEU A 19 15.54 -2.91 -15.11
CA LEU A 19 15.30 -1.46 -15.21
C LEU A 19 16.56 -0.61 -15.01
N ILE A 20 17.44 -1.06 -14.11
CA ILE A 20 18.71 -0.39 -13.80
C ILE A 20 19.72 -0.46 -14.95
N PHE A 21 19.48 -1.29 -15.97
CA PHE A 21 20.34 -1.42 -17.15
C PHE A 21 19.80 -0.68 -18.38
N ARG A 22 18.77 0.15 -18.24
CA ARG A 22 18.22 0.92 -19.38
C ARG A 22 19.19 1.95 -19.94
N ASP A 23 20.04 2.52 -19.09
CA ASP A 23 21.19 3.35 -19.50
C ASP A 23 22.50 2.70 -19.01
N PRO A 24 23.04 1.73 -19.76
CA PRO A 24 24.25 1.01 -19.36
C PRO A 24 25.46 1.93 -19.20
N GLU A 25 25.55 3.01 -19.98
CA GLU A 25 26.68 3.94 -19.91
C GLU A 25 26.64 4.76 -18.62
N ARG A 26 25.47 5.27 -18.23
CA ARG A 26 25.29 5.96 -16.95
C ARG A 26 25.50 5.03 -15.79
N LEU A 27 24.96 3.81 -15.84
CA LEU A 27 25.25 2.80 -14.82
C LEU A 27 26.75 2.52 -14.71
N ALA A 28 27.46 2.39 -15.84
CA ALA A 28 28.90 2.11 -15.84
C ALA A 28 29.69 3.24 -15.16
N ARG A 29 29.31 4.51 -15.39
CA ARG A 29 29.91 5.67 -14.70
C ARG A 29 29.69 5.60 -13.18
N ILE A 30 28.49 5.23 -12.74
CA ILE A 30 28.17 5.07 -11.32
C ILE A 30 29.00 3.95 -10.67
N LEU A 31 29.00 2.76 -11.27
CA LEU A 31 29.64 1.59 -10.67
C LEU A 31 31.18 1.65 -10.68
N ASN A 32 31.75 2.36 -11.66
CA ASN A 32 33.21 2.50 -11.84
C ASN A 32 33.77 3.83 -11.31
N HIS A 33 33.00 4.60 -10.55
CA HIS A 33 33.51 5.83 -9.95
C HIS A 33 34.71 5.54 -9.04
N ALA A 34 35.84 6.23 -9.27
CA ALA A 34 37.11 5.97 -8.58
C ALA A 34 36.99 6.13 -7.05
N ASP A 35 36.39 7.23 -6.61
CA ASP A 35 36.30 7.56 -5.17
C ASP A 35 35.03 7.02 -4.48
N ARG A 36 34.05 6.52 -5.25
CA ARG A 36 32.74 6.09 -4.76
C ARG A 36 32.33 4.76 -5.39
N PRO A 37 33.09 3.68 -5.17
CA PRO A 37 32.88 2.42 -5.87
C PRO A 37 31.56 1.75 -5.47
N VAL A 38 30.69 1.45 -6.42
CA VAL A 38 29.41 0.77 -6.17
C VAL A 38 29.41 -0.64 -6.76
N GLN A 39 28.77 -1.58 -6.06
CA GLN A 39 28.49 -2.93 -6.53
C GLN A 39 27.00 -3.23 -6.43
N ILE A 40 26.51 -4.09 -7.33
CA ILE A 40 25.13 -4.59 -7.30
C ILE A 40 25.18 -6.11 -7.22
N VAL A 41 24.50 -6.66 -6.22
CA VAL A 41 24.35 -8.10 -6.03
C VAL A 41 22.92 -8.49 -6.36
N PHE A 42 22.76 -9.24 -7.45
CA PHE A 42 21.51 -9.86 -7.85
C PHE A 42 21.43 -11.29 -7.30
N ALA A 43 20.25 -11.71 -6.85
CA ALA A 43 19.99 -13.09 -6.51
C ALA A 43 18.52 -13.45 -6.78
N GLY A 44 18.25 -14.65 -7.27
CA GLY A 44 16.88 -15.09 -7.46
C GLY A 44 16.72 -16.26 -8.42
N LYS A 45 15.47 -16.69 -8.56
CA LYS A 45 15.04 -17.78 -9.45
C LYS A 45 13.84 -17.32 -10.26
N ALA A 46 13.72 -17.82 -11.48
CA ALA A 46 12.47 -17.75 -12.25
C ALA A 46 11.69 -19.05 -12.04
N HIS A 47 10.37 -19.01 -12.23
CA HIS A 47 9.59 -20.24 -12.25
C HIS A 47 9.98 -21.08 -13.49
N PRO A 48 10.02 -22.43 -13.42
CA PRO A 48 10.43 -23.25 -14.55
C PRO A 48 9.61 -23.06 -15.83
N ALA A 49 8.37 -22.60 -15.72
CA ALA A 49 7.49 -22.30 -16.86
C ALA A 49 7.46 -20.79 -17.25
N ASP A 50 8.24 -19.95 -16.59
CA ASP A 50 8.26 -18.49 -16.80
C ASP A 50 9.44 -18.08 -17.68
N GLU A 51 9.28 -18.24 -19.00
CA GLU A 51 10.32 -17.94 -19.99
C GLU A 51 10.74 -16.47 -19.96
N ALA A 52 9.80 -15.54 -19.72
CA ALA A 52 10.12 -14.13 -19.58
C ALA A 52 10.99 -13.87 -18.34
N GLY A 53 10.69 -14.51 -17.20
CA GLY A 53 11.52 -14.47 -16.00
C GLY A 53 12.93 -15.03 -16.24
N LYS A 54 13.06 -16.12 -17.01
CA LYS A 54 14.37 -16.69 -17.38
C LYS A 54 15.16 -15.76 -18.29
N ALA A 55 14.52 -15.13 -19.27
CA ALA A 55 15.15 -14.16 -20.16
C ALA A 55 15.71 -12.94 -19.38
N LEU A 56 15.01 -12.50 -18.33
CA LEU A 56 15.52 -11.45 -17.44
C LEU A 56 16.78 -11.89 -16.69
N ILE A 57 16.83 -13.12 -16.18
CA ILE A 57 18.03 -13.68 -15.53
C ILE A 57 19.18 -13.72 -16.54
N GLU A 58 18.93 -14.20 -17.75
CA GLU A 58 19.93 -14.25 -18.82
C GLU A 58 20.47 -12.85 -19.15
N GLN A 59 19.60 -11.85 -19.26
CA GLN A 59 20.01 -10.47 -19.53
C GLN A 59 20.89 -9.91 -18.40
N VAL A 60 20.50 -10.09 -17.14
CA VAL A 60 21.32 -9.68 -15.98
C VAL A 60 22.67 -10.41 -15.98
N TYR A 61 22.67 -11.71 -16.28
CA TYR A 61 23.89 -12.49 -16.36
C TYR A 61 24.82 -11.97 -17.47
N ARG A 62 24.30 -11.71 -18.67
CA ARG A 62 25.07 -11.11 -19.78
C ARG A 62 25.70 -9.77 -19.37
N PHE A 63 24.93 -8.89 -18.73
CA PHE A 63 25.49 -7.63 -18.21
C PHE A 63 26.60 -7.87 -17.19
N SER A 64 26.42 -8.79 -16.23
CA SER A 64 27.44 -9.11 -15.23
C SER A 64 28.77 -9.62 -15.81
N ARG A 65 28.72 -10.20 -17.02
CA ARG A 65 29.90 -10.71 -17.74
C ARG A 65 30.56 -9.68 -18.66
N SER A 66 29.87 -8.60 -19.01
CA SER A 66 30.38 -7.54 -19.87
C SER A 66 31.57 -6.81 -19.23
N ASP A 67 32.50 -6.31 -20.05
CA ASP A 67 33.76 -5.74 -19.55
C ASP A 67 33.55 -4.53 -18.63
N GLN A 68 32.56 -3.66 -18.94
CA GLN A 68 32.27 -2.47 -18.14
C GLN A 68 31.62 -2.75 -16.77
N PHE A 69 31.06 -3.95 -16.56
CA PHE A 69 30.37 -4.34 -15.32
C PHE A 69 31.02 -5.51 -14.58
N ARG A 70 32.09 -6.09 -15.13
CA ARG A 70 32.81 -7.22 -14.54
C ARG A 70 33.30 -6.85 -13.13
N GLY A 71 32.92 -7.65 -12.14
CA GLY A 71 33.27 -7.42 -10.74
C GLY A 71 32.49 -6.29 -10.06
N LYS A 72 31.56 -5.65 -10.77
CA LYS A 72 30.65 -4.62 -10.24
C LYS A 72 29.22 -5.12 -10.12
N VAL A 73 28.77 -5.89 -11.11
CA VAL A 73 27.50 -6.61 -11.07
C VAL A 73 27.79 -8.07 -10.80
N VAL A 74 27.24 -8.60 -9.71
CA VAL A 74 27.41 -9.98 -9.27
C VAL A 74 26.05 -10.66 -9.27
N PHE A 75 25.94 -11.83 -9.88
CA PHE A 75 24.74 -12.65 -9.83
C PHE A 75 25.02 -13.89 -8.96
N LEU A 76 24.22 -14.06 -7.90
CA LEU A 76 24.28 -15.22 -7.02
C LEU A 76 23.17 -16.19 -7.38
N GLU A 77 23.58 -17.39 -7.76
CA GLU A 77 22.67 -18.47 -8.15
C GLU A 77 22.02 -19.11 -6.93
N ASN A 78 20.95 -19.87 -7.17
CA ASN A 78 20.33 -20.73 -6.17
C ASN A 78 19.76 -20.04 -4.91
N TYR A 79 19.42 -18.75 -4.98
CA TYR A 79 18.79 -17.98 -3.89
C TYR A 79 17.75 -18.78 -3.08
N ASP A 80 17.95 -18.79 -1.77
CA ASP A 80 17.10 -19.44 -0.77
C ASP A 80 17.11 -18.64 0.54
N ILE A 81 16.56 -19.22 1.61
CA ILE A 81 16.47 -18.56 2.91
C ILE A 81 17.84 -18.37 3.58
N GLU A 82 18.80 -19.26 3.33
CA GLU A 82 20.14 -19.15 3.91
C GLU A 82 20.89 -17.99 3.27
N MET A 83 20.91 -17.93 1.93
CA MET A 83 21.48 -16.80 1.20
C MET A 83 20.79 -15.48 1.54
N ALA A 84 19.46 -15.50 1.73
CA ALA A 84 18.72 -14.32 2.14
C ALA A 84 19.26 -13.71 3.44
N ARG A 85 19.67 -14.52 4.43
CA ARG A 85 20.23 -14.03 5.70
C ARG A 85 21.51 -13.22 5.48
N TYR A 86 22.39 -13.69 4.59
CA TYR A 86 23.62 -12.98 4.25
C TYR A 86 23.33 -11.68 3.48
N LEU A 87 22.42 -11.71 2.51
CA LEU A 87 22.13 -10.52 1.71
C LEU A 87 21.47 -9.42 2.53
N VAL A 88 20.40 -9.74 3.28
CA VAL A 88 19.67 -8.72 4.06
C VAL A 88 20.44 -8.18 5.26
N SER A 89 21.61 -8.75 5.60
CA SER A 89 22.51 -8.21 6.63
C SER A 89 23.85 -7.69 6.08
N GLY A 90 24.23 -8.08 4.87
CA GLY A 90 25.54 -7.80 4.28
C GLY A 90 25.58 -6.76 3.17
N THR A 91 24.44 -6.41 2.56
CA THR A 91 24.34 -5.27 1.64
C THR A 91 24.15 -3.95 2.39
N ASP A 92 24.35 -2.82 1.73
CA ASP A 92 24.12 -1.50 2.32
C ASP A 92 22.71 -0.97 2.01
N LEU A 93 22.23 -1.18 0.77
CA LEU A 93 20.92 -0.70 0.30
C LEU A 93 20.10 -1.86 -0.29
N TRP A 94 18.80 -1.90 0.03
CA TRP A 94 17.89 -2.86 -0.57
C TRP A 94 17.05 -2.22 -1.70
N LEU A 95 17.24 -2.69 -2.93
CA LEU A 95 16.58 -2.14 -4.12
C LEU A 95 15.34 -2.96 -4.51
N ASN A 96 14.22 -2.28 -4.73
CA ASN A 96 13.03 -2.86 -5.36
C ASN A 96 12.42 -1.86 -6.35
N ASN A 97 11.84 -2.32 -7.45
CA ASN A 97 11.30 -1.42 -8.47
C ASN A 97 10.13 -2.08 -9.23
N PRO A 98 9.11 -2.60 -8.53
CA PRO A 98 7.96 -3.22 -9.17
C PRO A 98 7.16 -2.21 -10.01
N VAL A 99 6.45 -2.69 -11.02
CA VAL A 99 5.39 -1.94 -11.71
C VAL A 99 4.22 -1.78 -10.75
N ARG A 100 3.74 -0.55 -10.55
CA ARG A 100 2.51 -0.29 -9.77
C ARG A 100 1.27 -0.70 -10.55
N PRO A 101 0.20 -1.21 -9.91
CA PRO A 101 0.09 -1.62 -8.50
C PRO A 101 0.26 -3.15 -8.35
N HIS A 102 1.28 -3.74 -8.98
CA HIS A 102 1.40 -5.20 -9.08
C HIS A 102 2.11 -5.85 -7.89
N GLU A 103 2.77 -5.08 -7.02
CA GLU A 103 3.28 -5.61 -5.76
C GLU A 103 2.25 -5.42 -4.65
N ALA A 104 1.59 -6.50 -4.23
CA ALA A 104 0.62 -6.44 -3.14
C ALA A 104 1.25 -6.01 -1.79
N SER A 105 2.50 -6.40 -1.53
CA SER A 105 3.22 -6.01 -0.32
C SER A 105 4.73 -6.08 -0.54
N GLY A 106 5.37 -7.22 -0.21
CA GLY A 106 6.81 -7.44 -0.37
C GLY A 106 7.53 -7.46 0.98
N THR A 107 8.06 -8.62 1.40
CA THR A 107 8.61 -8.79 2.76
C THR A 107 10.14 -8.72 2.83
N SER A 108 10.84 -8.73 1.70
CA SER A 108 12.31 -8.69 1.72
C SER A 108 12.86 -7.34 2.17
N GLY A 109 12.24 -6.25 1.72
CA GLY A 109 12.60 -4.90 2.17
C GLY A 109 12.34 -4.66 3.66
N GLN A 110 11.30 -5.30 4.21
CA GLN A 110 11.02 -5.30 5.65
C GLN A 110 12.18 -5.95 6.42
N LYS A 111 12.65 -7.12 5.96
CA LYS A 111 13.80 -7.83 6.58
C LYS A 111 15.08 -7.00 6.50
N ALA A 112 15.34 -6.36 5.37
CA ALA A 112 16.49 -5.49 5.16
C ALA A 112 16.47 -4.28 6.13
N ALA A 113 15.33 -3.62 6.26
CA ALA A 113 15.17 -2.48 7.18
C ALA A 113 15.46 -2.84 8.65
N LEU A 114 15.06 -4.05 9.10
CA LEU A 114 15.37 -4.52 10.45
C LEU A 114 16.88 -4.74 10.69
N ASN A 115 17.65 -5.00 9.63
CA ASN A 115 19.11 -5.10 9.69
C ASN A 115 19.81 -3.75 9.47
N GLY A 116 19.05 -2.64 9.48
CA GLY A 116 19.59 -1.30 9.26
C GLY A 116 19.90 -0.98 7.80
N GLN A 117 19.44 -1.77 6.84
CA GLN A 117 19.57 -1.45 5.42
C GLN A 117 18.38 -0.58 4.98
N PRO A 118 18.60 0.68 4.57
CA PRO A 118 17.55 1.48 3.97
C PRO A 118 17.05 0.88 2.65
N ASN A 119 15.81 1.19 2.30
CA ASN A 119 15.23 0.77 1.03
C ASN A 119 15.27 1.90 -0.01
N CYS A 120 15.47 1.54 -1.28
CA CYS A 120 15.16 2.38 -2.42
C CYS A 120 14.11 1.64 -3.24
N SER A 121 12.88 2.15 -3.26
CA SER A 121 11.79 1.47 -3.94
C SER A 121 10.74 2.39 -4.52
N ILE A 122 10.06 1.90 -5.54
CA ILE A 122 8.79 2.46 -6.00
C ILE A 122 7.77 2.35 -4.86
N LEU A 123 6.93 3.38 -4.70
CA LEU A 123 5.83 3.42 -3.74
C LEU A 123 4.71 2.46 -4.19
N ASP A 124 4.92 1.18 -3.94
CA ASP A 124 3.98 0.09 -4.15
C ASP A 124 4.05 -0.87 -2.97
N GLY A 125 2.99 -1.65 -2.76
CA GLY A 125 2.90 -2.63 -1.69
C GLY A 125 3.29 -2.06 -0.32
N TRP A 126 4.19 -2.76 0.38
CA TRP A 126 4.57 -2.40 1.75
C TRP A 126 5.31 -1.06 1.84
N TRP A 127 5.95 -0.62 0.75
CA TRP A 127 6.74 0.60 0.76
C TRP A 127 5.84 1.84 0.69
N ALA A 128 4.70 1.76 0.01
CA ALA A 128 3.66 2.79 0.08
C ALA A 128 3.12 2.96 1.51
N GLU A 129 2.99 1.86 2.27
CA GLU A 129 2.58 1.91 3.68
C GLU A 129 3.69 2.41 4.64
N GLY A 130 4.94 2.05 4.35
CA GLY A 130 6.06 2.19 5.28
C GLY A 130 6.94 3.41 5.06
N TYR A 131 6.96 4.00 3.87
CA TYR A 131 7.84 5.11 3.54
C TYR A 131 7.43 6.40 4.26
N ASN A 132 8.40 7.10 4.86
CA ASN A 132 8.13 8.35 5.59
C ASN A 132 9.02 9.53 5.16
N GLY A 133 9.72 9.41 4.01
CA GLY A 133 10.66 10.43 3.54
C GLY A 133 12.04 10.41 4.21
N LYS A 134 12.21 9.66 5.31
CA LYS A 134 13.45 9.67 6.13
C LYS A 134 14.07 8.27 6.31
N ASN A 135 13.30 7.21 6.07
CA ASN A 135 13.72 5.80 6.25
C ASN A 135 14.24 5.11 4.98
N GLY A 136 14.42 5.87 3.90
CA GLY A 136 14.88 5.36 2.61
C GLY A 136 14.53 6.33 1.49
N TRP A 137 14.33 5.82 0.28
CA TRP A 137 14.04 6.62 -0.91
C TRP A 137 12.92 6.02 -1.76
N ALA A 138 12.16 6.90 -2.38
CA ALA A 138 11.15 6.57 -3.37
C ALA A 138 11.71 6.67 -4.80
N ILE A 139 11.24 5.80 -5.69
CA ILE A 139 11.51 5.89 -7.14
C ILE A 139 10.20 6.29 -7.84
N GLY A 140 10.32 7.27 -8.74
CA GLY A 140 9.22 7.78 -9.56
C GLY A 140 8.24 8.69 -8.78
N GLU A 141 7.20 9.11 -9.48
CA GLU A 141 6.08 9.89 -8.95
C GLU A 141 4.85 8.99 -8.77
N GLU A 142 3.96 9.32 -7.84
CA GLU A 142 2.67 8.65 -7.65
C GLU A 142 1.65 9.12 -8.69
N ARG A 143 1.87 8.72 -9.94
CA ARG A 143 0.98 8.97 -11.07
C ARG A 143 0.73 7.70 -11.88
N GLU A 144 -0.40 7.69 -12.57
CA GLU A 144 -0.73 6.67 -13.56
C GLU A 144 -0.05 6.99 -14.91
N TYR A 145 0.39 5.94 -15.59
CA TYR A 145 0.97 6.03 -16.92
C TYR A 145 0.15 5.13 -17.85
N HIS A 146 -0.29 5.68 -18.98
CA HIS A 146 -0.99 4.89 -20.00
C HIS A 146 -0.04 4.00 -20.81
N ASP A 147 1.22 4.42 -20.94
CA ASP A 147 2.27 3.67 -21.64
C ASP A 147 3.27 3.07 -20.64
N PRO A 148 3.35 1.73 -20.53
CA PRO A 148 4.33 1.04 -19.69
C PRO A 148 5.78 1.39 -20.01
N GLU A 149 6.11 1.71 -21.26
CA GLU A 149 7.48 2.05 -21.65
C GLU A 149 7.86 3.45 -21.18
N ALA A 150 6.96 4.44 -21.35
CA ALA A 150 7.12 5.76 -20.75
C ALA A 150 7.26 5.70 -19.21
N GLN A 151 6.51 4.80 -18.55
CA GLN A 151 6.68 4.57 -17.11
C GLN A 151 8.06 4.02 -16.78
N ALA A 152 8.52 2.99 -17.51
CA ALA A 152 9.83 2.41 -17.30
C ALA A 152 10.96 3.43 -17.51
N GLU A 153 10.85 4.29 -18.51
CA GLU A 153 11.82 5.36 -18.76
C GLU A 153 11.84 6.37 -17.60
N ALA A 154 10.68 6.88 -17.20
CA ALA A 154 10.58 7.84 -16.10
C ALA A 154 11.09 7.25 -14.77
N ASP A 155 10.74 6.00 -14.46
CA ASP A 155 11.19 5.31 -13.24
C ASP A 155 12.71 5.06 -13.27
N SER A 156 13.28 4.74 -14.43
CA SER A 156 14.74 4.56 -14.59
C SER A 156 15.50 5.87 -14.39
N LEU A 157 15.04 6.96 -15.02
CA LEU A 157 15.60 8.30 -14.84
C LEU A 157 15.53 8.76 -13.37
N SER A 158 14.41 8.48 -12.70
CA SER A 158 14.25 8.75 -11.28
C SER A 158 15.22 7.92 -10.43
N LEU A 159 15.33 6.60 -10.68
CA LEU A 159 16.26 5.72 -9.98
C LEU A 159 17.71 6.24 -10.07
N TYR A 160 18.19 6.59 -11.28
CA TYR A 160 19.55 7.12 -11.42
C TYR A 160 19.73 8.44 -10.67
N ARG A 161 18.76 9.36 -10.78
CA ARG A 161 18.80 10.64 -10.06
C ARG A 161 18.92 10.43 -8.56
N VAL A 162 18.08 9.58 -7.99
CA VAL A 162 18.11 9.27 -6.55
C VAL A 162 19.43 8.62 -6.14
N LEU A 163 19.98 7.71 -6.96
CA LEU A 163 21.28 7.09 -6.70
C LEU A 163 22.42 8.12 -6.68
N GLU A 164 22.51 8.94 -7.73
CA GLU A 164 23.63 9.87 -7.95
C GLU A 164 23.59 11.10 -7.03
N GLU A 165 22.40 11.66 -6.80
CA GLU A 165 22.25 12.94 -6.09
C GLU A 165 22.02 12.76 -4.58
N GLN A 166 21.50 11.60 -4.15
CA GLN A 166 21.08 11.40 -2.76
C GLN A 166 21.77 10.21 -2.10
N ILE A 167 21.58 8.99 -2.62
CA ILE A 167 21.98 7.75 -1.94
C ILE A 167 23.50 7.62 -1.87
N ILE A 168 24.18 7.63 -3.01
CA ILE A 168 25.63 7.40 -3.07
C ILE A 168 26.38 8.53 -2.35
N PRO A 169 26.04 9.83 -2.54
CA PRO A 169 26.62 10.89 -1.73
C PRO A 169 26.41 10.70 -0.23
N ALA A 170 25.19 10.36 0.22
CA ALA A 170 24.93 10.15 1.64
C ALA A 170 25.73 9.00 2.24
N TYR A 171 25.96 7.92 1.47
CA TYR A 171 26.78 6.79 1.90
C TYR A 171 28.27 7.13 1.96
N TYR A 172 28.80 7.97 1.08
CA TYR A 172 30.25 8.30 0.99
C TYR A 172 30.66 9.58 1.69
N ASP A 173 29.72 10.46 2.03
CA ASP A 173 29.96 11.64 2.86
C ASP A 173 30.41 11.21 4.26
N ARG A 174 31.56 11.71 4.72
CA ARG A 174 32.18 11.32 5.99
C ARG A 174 32.37 12.58 6.83
N GLY A 175 31.87 12.54 8.06
CA GLY A 175 32.13 13.60 9.04
C GLY A 175 33.58 13.61 9.54
N PRO A 176 33.95 14.58 10.41
CA PRO A 176 35.29 14.66 11.00
C PRO A 176 35.71 13.41 11.80
N ASP A 177 34.75 12.63 12.28
CA ASP A 177 34.95 11.35 12.98
C ASP A 177 35.04 10.14 12.04
N GLY A 178 35.02 10.38 10.72
CA GLY A 178 35.09 9.33 9.71
C GLY A 178 33.80 8.53 9.55
N LEU A 179 32.66 9.01 10.05
CA LEU A 179 31.36 8.32 9.96
C LEU A 179 30.39 8.99 8.98
N PRO A 180 29.57 8.22 8.24
CA PRO A 180 28.50 8.77 7.40
C PRO A 180 27.25 9.08 8.22
N HIS A 181 27.24 10.22 8.93
CA HIS A 181 26.13 10.59 9.82
C HIS A 181 24.77 10.61 9.14
N ARG A 182 24.69 11.13 7.90
CA ARG A 182 23.46 11.15 7.11
C ARG A 182 22.94 9.75 6.83
N TRP A 183 23.82 8.84 6.40
CA TRP A 183 23.46 7.44 6.16
C TRP A 183 23.03 6.74 7.45
N ILE A 184 23.80 6.88 8.53
CA ILE A 184 23.49 6.28 9.84
C ILE A 184 22.14 6.77 10.36
N ALA A 185 21.80 8.05 10.16
CA ALA A 185 20.49 8.57 10.51
C ALA A 185 19.37 7.86 9.73
N THR A 186 19.53 7.66 8.43
CA THR A 186 18.57 6.88 7.61
C THR A 186 18.48 5.43 8.07
N MET A 187 19.60 4.77 8.39
CA MET A 187 19.60 3.39 8.93
C MET A 187 18.81 3.29 10.23
N LYS A 188 19.06 4.22 11.18
CA LYS A 188 18.34 4.29 12.45
C LYS A 188 16.85 4.54 12.24
N GLU A 189 16.51 5.41 11.30
CA GLU A 189 15.12 5.70 10.97
C GLU A 189 14.40 4.50 10.34
N ALA A 190 15.08 3.76 9.46
CA ALA A 190 14.56 2.52 8.88
C ALA A 190 14.23 1.50 9.97
N ILE A 191 15.14 1.25 10.91
CA ILE A 191 14.87 0.35 12.04
C ILE A 191 13.71 0.88 12.89
N ARG A 192 13.76 2.16 13.30
CA ARG A 192 12.78 2.78 14.21
C ARG A 192 11.36 2.70 13.67
N THR A 193 11.18 2.90 12.37
CA THR A 193 9.86 2.97 11.73
C THR A 193 9.38 1.61 11.24
N CYS A 194 10.27 0.80 10.67
CA CYS A 194 9.88 -0.47 10.06
C CYS A 194 9.77 -1.61 11.09
N ALA A 195 10.63 -1.68 12.10
CA ALA A 195 10.62 -2.79 13.06
C ALA A 195 9.30 -2.97 13.84
N PRO A 196 8.68 -1.92 14.41
CA PRO A 196 7.41 -2.08 15.12
C PRO A 196 6.24 -2.32 14.17
N ALA A 197 6.25 -1.70 12.98
CA ALA A 197 5.19 -1.82 11.99
C ALA A 197 5.22 -3.20 11.31
N PHE A 198 6.35 -3.65 10.77
CA PHE A 198 6.40 -4.86 9.93
C PHE A 198 6.83 -6.12 10.68
N SER A 199 6.49 -6.20 11.97
CA SER A 199 6.74 -7.40 12.79
C SER A 199 5.66 -8.45 12.59
N MET A 200 6.06 -9.70 12.39
CA MET A 200 5.14 -10.85 12.40
C MET A 200 4.39 -10.97 13.73
N ARG A 201 4.98 -10.52 14.85
CA ARG A 201 4.28 -10.47 16.15
C ARG A 201 3.05 -9.58 16.10
N ARG A 202 3.15 -8.40 15.49
CA ARG A 202 2.01 -7.49 15.28
C ARG A 202 0.95 -8.17 14.43
N MET A 203 1.36 -8.70 13.27
CA MET A 203 0.47 -9.39 12.33
C MET A 203 -0.31 -10.51 13.01
N VAL A 204 0.38 -11.44 13.68
CA VAL A 204 -0.26 -12.58 14.36
C VAL A 204 -1.21 -12.11 15.47
N LYS A 205 -0.80 -11.11 16.27
CA LYS A 205 -1.66 -10.53 17.31
C LYS A 205 -2.94 -9.96 16.69
N GLU A 206 -2.81 -9.12 15.68
CA GLU A 206 -3.96 -8.49 15.01
C GLU A 206 -4.87 -9.51 14.34
N TYR A 207 -4.31 -10.50 13.63
CA TYR A 207 -5.13 -11.57 13.04
C TYR A 207 -5.91 -12.34 14.10
N THR A 208 -5.24 -12.66 15.22
CA THR A 208 -5.85 -13.37 16.34
C THR A 208 -6.98 -12.57 16.96
N THR A 209 -6.75 -11.29 17.26
CA THR A 209 -7.72 -10.46 17.99
C THR A 209 -8.84 -9.92 17.11
N ARG A 210 -8.57 -9.65 15.82
CA ARG A 210 -9.52 -9.00 14.90
C ARG A 210 -10.34 -10.00 14.10
N PHE A 211 -9.81 -11.20 13.84
CA PHE A 211 -10.47 -12.20 12.99
C PHE A 211 -10.70 -13.51 13.75
N TYR A 212 -9.63 -14.21 14.16
CA TYR A 212 -9.79 -15.58 14.68
C TYR A 212 -10.64 -15.65 15.95
N VAL A 213 -10.34 -14.88 16.99
CA VAL A 213 -11.08 -14.94 18.26
C VAL A 213 -12.54 -14.49 18.11
N PRO A 214 -12.86 -13.35 17.45
CA PRO A 214 -14.23 -12.97 17.17
C PRO A 214 -15.01 -14.03 16.38
N ASP A 215 -14.42 -14.59 15.32
CA ASP A 215 -15.10 -15.57 14.46
C ASP A 215 -15.33 -16.90 15.21
N ILE A 216 -14.40 -17.33 16.07
CA ILE A 216 -14.58 -18.50 16.95
C ILE A 216 -15.72 -18.26 17.94
N ARG A 217 -15.77 -17.10 18.60
CA ARG A 217 -16.85 -16.74 19.54
C ARG A 217 -18.20 -16.71 18.84
N ALA A 218 -18.27 -16.11 17.65
CA ALA A 218 -19.49 -16.10 16.84
C ALA A 218 -19.94 -17.54 16.49
N GLY A 219 -19.00 -18.43 16.17
CA GLY A 219 -19.28 -19.85 15.95
C GLY A 219 -19.88 -20.53 17.18
N ILE A 220 -19.28 -20.35 18.35
CA ILE A 220 -19.78 -20.89 19.63
C ILE A 220 -21.19 -20.38 19.92
N GLU A 221 -21.43 -19.07 19.80
CA GLU A 221 -22.76 -18.48 20.03
C GLU A 221 -23.84 -19.02 19.07
N MET A 222 -23.46 -19.33 17.82
CA MET A 222 -24.36 -19.95 16.87
C MET A 222 -24.74 -21.36 17.31
N GLU A 223 -23.77 -22.17 17.75
CA GLU A 223 -23.98 -23.53 18.23
C GLU A 223 -24.85 -23.56 19.51
N GLU A 224 -24.55 -22.71 20.48
CA GLU A 224 -25.31 -22.59 21.74
C GLU A 224 -26.78 -22.22 21.50
N SER A 225 -27.05 -21.39 20.49
CA SER A 225 -28.41 -21.03 20.07
C SER A 225 -29.12 -22.12 19.25
N ARG A 226 -28.54 -23.33 19.13
CA ARG A 226 -29.00 -24.39 18.20
C ARG A 226 -29.20 -23.85 16.78
N TYR A 227 -28.27 -23.00 16.35
CA TYR A 227 -28.23 -22.31 15.06
C TYR A 227 -29.43 -21.38 14.77
N GLU A 228 -30.20 -20.95 15.78
CA GLU A 228 -31.30 -20.01 15.53
C GLU A 228 -30.79 -18.65 15.06
N LYS A 229 -29.71 -18.13 15.68
CA LYS A 229 -29.06 -16.90 15.22
C LYS A 229 -28.63 -16.97 13.75
N ALA A 230 -28.11 -18.12 13.33
CA ALA A 230 -27.71 -18.36 11.95
C ALA A 230 -28.91 -18.36 10.98
N ARG A 231 -30.03 -19.00 11.35
CA ARG A 231 -31.26 -19.00 10.55
C ARG A 231 -31.88 -17.59 10.44
N VAL A 232 -31.91 -16.84 11.54
CA VAL A 232 -32.37 -15.43 11.53
C VAL A 232 -31.50 -14.59 10.60
N LEU A 233 -30.17 -14.68 10.75
CA LEU A 233 -29.24 -13.95 9.89
C LEU A 233 -29.38 -14.36 8.42
N ALA A 234 -29.55 -15.65 8.11
CA ALA A 234 -29.75 -16.13 6.74
C ALA A 234 -31.03 -15.56 6.11
N ARG A 235 -32.16 -15.58 6.84
CA ARG A 235 -33.42 -14.95 6.38
C ARG A 235 -33.26 -13.45 6.15
N TRP A 236 -32.55 -12.78 7.06
CA TRP A 236 -32.23 -11.35 6.92
C TRP A 236 -31.37 -11.09 5.67
N LYS A 237 -30.28 -11.85 5.46
CA LYS A 237 -29.39 -11.70 4.30
C LYS A 237 -30.16 -11.87 2.98
N GLU A 238 -31.07 -12.84 2.93
CA GLU A 238 -31.91 -13.09 1.75
C GLU A 238 -32.85 -11.91 1.48
N ARG A 239 -33.58 -11.43 2.51
CA ARG A 239 -34.45 -10.25 2.40
C ARG A 239 -33.69 -9.02 1.92
N VAL A 240 -32.51 -8.77 2.47
CA VAL A 240 -31.64 -7.65 2.08
C VAL A 240 -31.25 -7.77 0.62
N ARG A 241 -30.72 -8.92 0.17
CA ARG A 241 -30.28 -9.11 -1.22
C ARG A 241 -31.40 -8.94 -2.23
N GLN A 242 -32.59 -9.47 -1.94
CA GLN A 242 -33.74 -9.37 -2.82
C GLN A 242 -34.22 -7.92 -3.01
N ASN A 243 -34.09 -7.09 -1.98
CA ASN A 243 -34.63 -5.72 -1.99
C ASN A 243 -33.58 -4.63 -2.23
N TRP A 244 -32.29 -4.92 -2.06
CA TRP A 244 -31.20 -3.95 -2.24
C TRP A 244 -31.18 -3.25 -3.60
N PRO A 245 -31.44 -3.94 -4.74
CA PRO A 245 -31.44 -3.29 -6.05
C PRO A 245 -32.47 -2.15 -6.17
N LYS A 246 -33.55 -2.20 -5.39
CA LYS A 246 -34.64 -1.22 -5.37
C LYS A 246 -34.35 -0.02 -4.44
N LEU A 247 -33.24 -0.04 -3.70
CA LEU A 247 -32.87 1.04 -2.80
C LEU A 247 -32.43 2.27 -3.60
N GLU A 248 -33.15 3.37 -3.40
CA GLU A 248 -32.81 4.70 -3.91
C GLU A 248 -32.24 5.54 -2.78
N LEU A 249 -31.19 6.30 -3.09
CA LEU A 249 -30.52 7.19 -2.15
C LEU A 249 -30.45 8.58 -2.78
N PHE A 250 -30.98 9.57 -2.07
CA PHE A 250 -30.93 10.97 -2.45
C PHE A 250 -30.25 11.76 -1.34
N ILE A 251 -29.41 12.74 -1.71
CA ILE A 251 -28.71 13.58 -0.75
C ILE A 251 -28.97 15.06 -1.02
N GLU A 252 -29.04 15.83 0.06
CA GLU A 252 -29.05 17.29 0.06
C GLU A 252 -27.99 17.79 1.02
N GLY A 253 -27.17 18.71 0.52
CA GLY A 253 -26.09 19.35 1.26
C GLY A 253 -25.43 20.38 0.35
N ARG A 254 -24.61 21.24 0.94
CA ARG A 254 -23.82 22.23 0.18
C ARG A 254 -22.88 21.50 -0.77
N ARG A 255 -22.99 21.80 -2.07
CA ARG A 255 -22.18 21.18 -3.13
C ARG A 255 -20.92 21.98 -3.44
N GLU A 256 -20.99 23.31 -3.28
CA GLU A 256 -19.91 24.23 -3.61
C GLU A 256 -19.79 25.38 -2.61
N GLY A 257 -18.59 25.95 -2.54
CA GLY A 257 -18.28 27.16 -1.79
C GLY A 257 -17.27 26.94 -0.66
N GLN A 258 -16.89 28.05 -0.01
CA GLN A 258 -15.91 28.06 1.07
C GLN A 258 -16.59 27.90 2.43
N LEU A 259 -16.02 27.02 3.26
CA LEU A 259 -16.36 26.88 4.68
C LEU A 259 -15.29 27.57 5.52
N SER A 260 -15.70 28.37 6.50
CA SER A 260 -14.79 28.95 7.48
C SER A 260 -14.32 27.89 8.47
N LEU A 261 -13.15 28.09 9.09
CA LEU A 261 -12.65 27.17 10.12
C LEU A 261 -13.65 27.09 11.29
N GLY A 262 -14.20 25.90 11.55
CA GLY A 262 -15.21 25.66 12.58
C GLY A 262 -16.67 25.83 12.11
N GLU A 263 -16.89 26.29 10.87
CA GLU A 263 -18.20 26.25 10.23
C GLU A 263 -18.50 24.80 9.83
N GLY A 264 -19.66 24.30 10.26
CA GLY A 264 -20.10 22.95 9.92
C GLY A 264 -21.02 22.93 8.71
N LEU A 265 -21.16 21.75 8.12
CA LEU A 265 -22.06 21.48 7.01
C LEU A 265 -23.15 20.49 7.43
N ASP A 266 -24.41 20.86 7.25
CA ASP A 266 -25.51 19.92 7.38
C ASP A 266 -25.69 19.14 6.07
N VAL A 267 -25.69 17.82 6.21
CA VAL A 267 -25.98 16.89 5.11
C VAL A 267 -27.17 16.04 5.51
N THR A 268 -28.17 16.01 4.64
CA THR A 268 -29.37 15.18 4.78
C THR A 268 -29.40 14.13 3.68
N ALA A 269 -29.80 12.92 4.03
CA ALA A 269 -30.00 11.83 3.09
C ALA A 269 -31.42 11.25 3.23
N TRP A 270 -32.01 10.89 2.10
CA TRP A 270 -33.29 10.17 2.02
C TRP A 270 -33.04 8.81 1.40
N VAL A 271 -33.38 7.77 2.15
CA VAL A 271 -33.26 6.39 1.70
C VAL A 271 -34.66 5.85 1.45
N ARG A 272 -34.98 5.56 0.19
CA ARG A 272 -36.21 4.87 -0.17
C ARG A 272 -35.88 3.39 -0.38
N THR A 273 -36.63 2.53 0.29
CA THR A 273 -36.46 1.08 0.21
C THR A 273 -37.82 0.40 0.09
N ASP A 274 -37.81 -0.81 -0.45
CA ASP A 274 -38.95 -1.71 -0.46
C ASP A 274 -38.62 -2.90 0.46
N GLY A 275 -39.37 -3.09 1.55
CA GLY A 275 -39.18 -4.23 2.45
C GLY A 275 -37.93 -4.22 3.36
N LEU A 276 -37.17 -3.11 3.42
CA LEU A 276 -36.08 -2.91 4.39
C LEU A 276 -36.48 -1.91 5.48
N HIS A 277 -35.99 -2.16 6.69
CA HIS A 277 -36.24 -1.28 7.84
C HIS A 277 -35.02 -0.44 8.17
N LYS A 278 -35.18 0.60 8.98
CA LYS A 278 -34.07 1.47 9.39
C LYS A 278 -32.95 0.70 10.11
N GLU A 279 -33.30 -0.37 10.82
CA GLU A 279 -32.37 -1.26 11.53
C GLU A 279 -31.52 -2.12 10.57
N ASP A 280 -31.97 -2.30 9.33
CA ASP A 280 -31.24 -3.05 8.31
C ASP A 280 -30.16 -2.20 7.63
N LEU A 281 -30.08 -0.90 7.93
CA LEU A 281 -29.28 0.09 7.20
C LEU A 281 -28.35 0.88 8.12
N ALA A 282 -27.08 0.94 7.75
CA ALA A 282 -26.12 1.92 8.24
C ALA A 282 -25.93 2.99 7.16
N VAL A 283 -26.37 4.22 7.44
CA VAL A 283 -26.20 5.38 6.56
C VAL A 283 -25.03 6.20 7.07
N GLU A 284 -24.07 6.48 6.21
CA GLU A 284 -22.80 7.10 6.59
C GLU A 284 -22.44 8.21 5.61
N LEU A 285 -22.03 9.35 6.14
CA LEU A 285 -21.31 10.36 5.38
C LEU A 285 -19.84 9.94 5.31
N VAL A 286 -19.28 9.94 4.11
CA VAL A 286 -17.88 9.67 3.84
C VAL A 286 -17.27 10.94 3.27
N TYR A 287 -16.20 11.42 3.86
CA TYR A 287 -15.52 12.63 3.40
C TYR A 287 -14.01 12.46 3.45
N GLY A 288 -13.32 13.34 2.74
CA GLY A 288 -11.87 13.40 2.70
C GLY A 288 -11.36 14.47 1.74
N GLU A 289 -10.06 14.42 1.45
CA GLU A 289 -9.42 15.35 0.54
C GLU A 289 -9.98 15.20 -0.88
N ALA A 290 -10.40 16.31 -1.48
CA ALA A 290 -10.78 16.36 -2.88
C ALA A 290 -9.56 16.71 -3.74
N ARG A 291 -9.22 15.83 -4.69
CA ARG A 291 -8.20 16.05 -5.71
C ARG A 291 -8.83 15.86 -7.08
N ASP A 292 -8.91 16.94 -7.84
CA ASP A 292 -9.62 16.99 -9.11
C ASP A 292 -11.06 16.47 -8.97
N ASP A 293 -11.42 15.40 -9.70
CA ASP A 293 -12.74 14.76 -9.67
C ASP A 293 -12.85 13.60 -8.67
N LEU A 294 -11.80 13.34 -7.88
CA LEU A 294 -11.74 12.23 -6.93
C LEU A 294 -11.76 12.72 -5.49
N ILE A 295 -12.57 12.05 -4.67
CA ILE A 295 -12.51 12.15 -3.21
C ILE A 295 -11.62 11.01 -2.74
N LEU A 296 -10.59 11.33 -1.96
CA LEU A 296 -9.78 10.35 -1.24
C LEU A 296 -10.39 10.18 0.16
N PRO A 297 -11.30 9.22 0.38
CA PRO A 297 -12.02 9.11 1.63
C PRO A 297 -11.08 8.61 2.73
N ASP A 298 -10.97 9.38 3.81
CA ASP A 298 -10.20 9.03 5.00
C ASP A 298 -11.06 8.98 6.27
N GLN A 299 -12.29 9.52 6.23
CA GLN A 299 -13.20 9.61 7.37
C GLN A 299 -14.63 9.14 7.05
N THR A 300 -15.30 8.56 8.06
CA THR A 300 -16.72 8.16 7.97
C THR A 300 -17.49 8.57 9.22
N ILE A 301 -18.65 9.21 9.06
CA ILE A 301 -19.53 9.63 10.16
C ILE A 301 -20.90 8.96 10.00
N PRO A 302 -21.39 8.20 11.01
CA PRO A 302 -22.75 7.69 11.00
C PRO A 302 -23.78 8.82 10.95
N MET A 303 -24.76 8.72 10.06
CA MET A 303 -25.89 9.65 9.98
C MET A 303 -27.02 9.20 10.92
N ASN A 304 -27.67 10.16 11.58
CA ASN A 304 -28.74 9.89 12.52
C ASN A 304 -30.07 9.73 11.78
N TYR A 305 -30.81 8.65 12.06
CA TYR A 305 -32.20 8.54 11.61
C TYR A 305 -33.06 9.60 12.28
N ILE A 306 -33.80 10.36 11.49
CA ILE A 306 -34.67 11.44 11.97
C ILE A 306 -36.12 10.98 11.98
N LYS A 307 -36.65 10.57 10.83
CA LYS A 307 -38.05 10.15 10.66
C LYS A 307 -38.28 9.42 9.34
N LYS A 308 -39.47 8.83 9.20
CA LYS A 308 -40.02 8.37 7.93
C LYS A 308 -40.91 9.47 7.36
N GLU A 309 -40.66 9.88 6.14
CA GLU A 309 -41.43 10.90 5.42
C GLU A 309 -42.75 10.33 4.87
N SER A 310 -43.65 11.20 4.43
CA SER A 310 -44.97 10.83 3.90
C SER A 310 -44.90 10.00 2.61
N ASP A 311 -43.85 10.19 1.81
CA ASP A 311 -43.58 9.40 0.60
C ASP A 311 -42.93 8.03 0.90
N GLY A 312 -42.75 7.70 2.19
CA GLY A 312 -42.18 6.45 2.66
C GLY A 312 -40.66 6.44 2.76
N SER A 313 -39.95 7.49 2.33
CA SER A 313 -38.49 7.58 2.47
C SER A 313 -38.08 7.76 3.93
N MET A 314 -36.92 7.23 4.30
CA MET A 314 -36.32 7.40 5.63
C MET A 314 -35.30 8.52 5.57
N ARG A 315 -35.50 9.57 6.38
CA ARG A 315 -34.62 10.73 6.44
C ARG A 315 -33.54 10.53 7.50
N TYR A 316 -32.30 10.78 7.09
CA TYR A 316 -31.11 10.77 7.93
C TYR A 316 -30.40 12.12 7.86
N ALA A 317 -29.75 12.55 8.94
CA ALA A 317 -29.00 13.80 8.95
C ALA A 317 -27.70 13.69 9.75
N VAL A 318 -26.71 14.48 9.36
CA VAL A 318 -25.44 14.64 10.06
C VAL A 318 -24.95 16.09 9.92
N HIS A 319 -24.30 16.57 10.96
CA HIS A 319 -23.59 17.84 10.95
C HIS A 319 -22.08 17.55 10.87
N LEU A 320 -21.51 17.76 9.69
CA LEU A 320 -20.09 17.58 9.43
C LEU A 320 -19.32 18.81 9.93
N ARG A 321 -18.26 18.60 10.71
CA ARG A 321 -17.29 19.65 11.05
C ARG A 321 -15.90 19.18 10.60
N PRO A 322 -15.39 19.66 9.45
CA PRO A 322 -14.06 19.27 8.99
C PRO A 322 -13.02 19.64 10.04
N SER A 323 -12.15 18.68 10.39
CA SER A 323 -11.05 18.90 11.33
C SER A 323 -9.79 19.45 10.67
N GLU A 324 -9.74 19.46 9.33
CA GLU A 324 -8.58 19.83 8.53
C GLU A 324 -8.93 20.91 7.51
N THR A 325 -7.95 21.74 7.15
CA THR A 325 -8.08 22.78 6.14
C THR A 325 -7.71 22.23 4.76
N GLY A 326 -8.51 22.53 3.74
CA GLY A 326 -8.23 22.13 2.36
C GLY A 326 -9.51 21.97 1.54
N SER A 327 -9.36 21.47 0.31
CA SER A 327 -10.50 21.05 -0.52
C SER A 327 -11.07 19.76 0.05
N VAL A 328 -12.31 19.81 0.54
CA VAL A 328 -13.01 18.66 1.11
C VAL A 328 -14.14 18.23 0.17
N GLY A 329 -14.16 16.95 -0.18
CA GLY A 329 -15.28 16.32 -0.85
C GLY A 329 -15.99 15.36 0.09
N TYR A 330 -17.30 15.19 -0.10
CA TYR A 330 -18.07 14.17 0.61
C TYR A 330 -19.06 13.45 -0.30
N GLY A 331 -19.45 12.25 0.13
CA GLY A 331 -20.58 11.50 -0.40
C GLY A 331 -21.30 10.79 0.73
N VAL A 332 -22.49 10.26 0.45
CA VAL A 332 -23.21 9.41 1.42
C VAL A 332 -23.26 8.00 0.89
N ARG A 333 -23.05 7.04 1.79
CA ARG A 333 -23.28 5.63 1.49
C ARG A 333 -24.29 4.99 2.42
N VAL A 334 -24.96 3.98 1.90
CA VAL A 334 -25.80 3.06 2.66
C VAL A 334 -25.20 1.67 2.60
N LEU A 335 -25.07 1.03 3.75
CA LEU A 335 -24.58 -0.33 3.94
C LEU A 335 -25.63 -1.16 4.67
N PRO A 336 -25.79 -2.44 4.37
CA PRO A 336 -26.67 -3.29 5.15
C PRO A 336 -26.01 -3.60 6.51
N THR A 337 -26.79 -3.56 7.60
CA THR A 337 -26.31 -3.84 8.95
C THR A 337 -27.24 -4.76 9.73
N HIS A 338 -26.67 -5.63 10.56
CA HIS A 338 -27.40 -6.52 11.45
C HIS A 338 -26.51 -6.83 12.67
N PRO A 339 -27.05 -6.92 13.89
CA PRO A 339 -26.24 -7.19 15.09
C PRO A 339 -25.43 -8.49 15.04
N ALA A 340 -25.93 -9.49 14.31
CA ALA A 340 -25.25 -10.77 14.10
C ALA A 340 -24.34 -10.81 12.85
N LEU A 341 -24.15 -9.68 12.15
CA LEU A 341 -23.23 -9.61 11.01
C LEU A 341 -21.78 -9.51 11.55
N PRO A 342 -20.89 -10.47 11.24
CA PRO A 342 -19.54 -10.50 11.80
C PRO A 342 -18.72 -9.25 11.45
N ARG A 343 -18.86 -8.72 10.23
CA ARG A 343 -18.15 -7.53 9.77
C ARG A 343 -19.06 -6.62 8.96
N LYS A 344 -18.79 -5.32 9.06
CA LYS A 344 -19.52 -4.23 8.42
C LYS A 344 -19.76 -4.42 6.90
N TYR A 345 -18.82 -5.04 6.19
CA TYR A 345 -18.85 -5.16 4.73
C TYR A 345 -19.17 -6.59 4.23
N ASP A 346 -19.58 -7.51 5.11
CA ASP A 346 -19.76 -8.93 4.77
C ASP A 346 -20.81 -9.20 3.69
N MET A 347 -21.71 -8.26 3.44
CA MET A 347 -22.72 -8.40 2.38
C MET A 347 -22.20 -8.05 0.99
N GLY A 348 -21.08 -7.32 0.88
CA GLY A 348 -20.58 -6.81 -0.41
C GLY A 348 -21.54 -5.85 -1.12
N LEU A 349 -22.48 -5.26 -0.39
CA LEU A 349 -23.50 -4.35 -0.90
C LEU A 349 -23.24 -2.94 -0.38
N VAL A 350 -23.26 -1.96 -1.28
CA VAL A 350 -23.17 -0.54 -0.97
C VAL A 350 -24.00 0.25 -1.97
N ARG A 351 -24.68 1.30 -1.53
CA ARG A 351 -25.27 2.33 -2.40
C ARG A 351 -24.60 3.66 -2.09
N TRP A 352 -24.19 4.38 -3.13
CA TRP A 352 -23.56 5.71 -3.02
C TRP A 352 -24.45 6.78 -3.65
N ALA A 353 -24.35 8.00 -3.15
CA ALA A 353 -24.92 9.21 -3.71
C ALA A 353 -24.07 10.43 -3.37
#